data_AF-A0A183J3L1-F1
#
_entry.id   AF-A0A183J3L1-F1
#
_cell.length_a   1.000
_cell.length_b   1.000
_cell.length_c   1.000
_cell.angle_alpha   90.00
_cell.angle_beta   90.00
_cell.angle_gamma   90.00
#
_symmetry.space_group_name_H-M   'P 1'
#
loop_
_entity.id
_entity.type
_entity.pdbx_description
1 polymer ?
#
loop_
_entity_poly.entity_id
_entity_poly.type
_entity_poly.pdbx_seq_one_letter_code
_entity_poly.pdbx_strand_id
1 'polypeptide(L)'
;MTVTYTLECATSGLATFLKLLFRWRGSIYKLMYKELLIYVGLYYVLSFTYRFALDSTQRGEFEMLSLFCERSLPMIPLTFILGFYVTMVVGRWWDVFMNIPWPDR
;
A
#
# COMPACT_ATOMS: atom_id res chain seq x y z
N MET A 1 -7.44 0.49 17.73
CA MET A 1 -7.43 -0.78 18.48
C MET A 1 -6.14 -1.51 18.15
N THR A 2 -5.40 -1.93 19.17
CA THR A 2 -4.22 -2.79 19.02
C THR A 2 -4.63 -4.16 18.50
N VAL A 3 -3.77 -4.80 17.71
CA VAL A 3 -4.03 -6.12 17.13
C VAL A 3 -2.91 -7.05 17.54
N THR A 4 -3.17 -7.91 18.52
CA THR A 4 -2.20 -8.88 19.02
C THR A 4 -2.25 -10.14 18.16
N TYR A 5 -1.09 -10.55 17.62
CA TYR A 5 -0.91 -11.78 16.84
C TYR A 5 0.37 -12.53 17.24
N THR A 6 0.98 -12.19 18.39
CA THR A 6 2.24 -12.74 18.88
C THR A 6 2.20 -14.27 19.01
N LEU A 7 1.09 -14.83 19.49
CA LEU A 7 0.92 -16.28 19.63
C LEU A 7 0.88 -17.00 18.28
N GLU A 8 0.26 -16.38 17.27
CA GLU A 8 0.18 -16.94 15.91
C GLU A 8 1.56 -17.00 15.23
N CYS A 9 2.50 -16.15 15.68
CA CYS A 9 3.88 -16.07 15.17
C CYS A 9 4.92 -16.75 16.07
N ALA A 10 4.51 -17.48 17.11
CA ALA A 10 5.44 -18.08 18.06
C ALA A 10 6.29 -19.22 17.45
N THR A 11 5.80 -19.87 16.38
CA THR A 11 6.49 -20.96 15.68
C THR A 11 6.87 -20.59 14.25
N SER A 12 8.09 -20.90 13.83
CA SER A 12 8.63 -20.63 12.49
C SER A 12 8.22 -21.67 11.44
N GLY A 13 6.92 -21.95 11.32
CA GLY A 13 6.38 -22.83 10.27
C GLY A 13 6.26 -22.12 8.92
N LEU A 14 6.27 -22.89 7.82
CA LEU A 14 6.16 -22.35 6.45
C LEU A 14 4.89 -21.53 6.24
N ALA A 15 3.77 -21.94 6.85
CA ALA A 15 2.48 -21.26 6.71
C ALA A 15 2.23 -20.13 7.72
N THR A 16 3.17 -19.84 8.63
CA THR A 16 2.94 -18.87 9.73
C THR A 16 2.60 -17.48 9.18
N PHE A 17 3.42 -16.94 8.27
CA PHE A 17 3.15 -15.64 7.65
C PHE A 17 1.98 -15.67 6.66
N LEU A 18 1.78 -16.79 5.95
CA LEU A 18 0.63 -16.94 5.03
C LEU A 18 -0.70 -16.85 5.77
N LYS A 19 -0.80 -17.38 6.99
CA LYS A 19 -2.00 -17.26 7.83
C LYS A 19 -2.33 -15.80 8.17
N LEU A 20 -1.32 -14.95 8.41
CA LEU A 20 -1.54 -13.53 8.70
C LEU A 20 -2.15 -12.78 7.52
N LEU A 21 -1.85 -13.18 6.29
CA LEU A 21 -2.40 -12.56 5.08
C LEU A 21 -3.92 -12.70 5.00
N PHE A 22 -4.50 -13.80 5.50
CA PHE A 22 -5.94 -14.02 5.48
C PHE A 22 -6.71 -13.32 6.61
N ARG A 23 -6.00 -12.65 7.53
CA ARG A 23 -6.63 -11.94 8.65
C ARG A 23 -7.26 -10.64 8.15
N TRP A 24 -8.46 -10.29 8.63
CA TRP A 24 -9.13 -9.03 8.26
C TRP A 24 -8.88 -7.88 9.25
N ARG A 25 -8.98 -8.14 10.57
CA ARG A 25 -8.82 -7.11 11.60
C ARG A 25 -7.38 -6.60 11.65
N GLY A 26 -7.19 -5.29 11.40
CA GLY A 26 -5.88 -4.65 11.37
C GLY A 26 -5.04 -4.98 10.13
N SER A 27 -5.65 -5.58 9.11
CA SER A 27 -4.96 -5.93 7.88
C SER A 27 -4.77 -4.74 6.94
N ILE A 28 -3.79 -4.86 6.05
CA ILE A 28 -3.56 -3.90 4.97
C ILE A 28 -4.79 -3.77 4.06
N TYR A 29 -5.53 -4.86 3.84
CA TYR A 29 -6.74 -4.85 3.03
C TYR A 29 -7.81 -3.94 3.61
N LYS A 30 -8.06 -4.05 4.92
CA LYS A 30 -9.04 -3.19 5.60
C LYS A 30 -8.60 -1.72 5.59
N LEU A 31 -7.30 -1.46 5.55
CA LEU A 31 -6.75 -0.09 5.47
C LEU A 31 -6.86 0.50 4.07
N MET A 32 -6.56 -0.28 3.01
CA MET A 32 -6.38 0.22 1.65
C MET A 32 -7.56 -0.04 0.69
N TYR A 33 -8.62 -0.73 1.11
CA TYR A 33 -9.67 -1.15 0.15
C TYR A 33 -10.34 0.03 -0.56
N LYS A 34 -10.50 1.19 0.08
CA LYS A 34 -11.13 2.36 -0.54
C LYS A 34 -10.25 2.97 -1.61
N GLU A 35 -8.97 3.16 -1.29
CA GLU A 35 -7.95 3.68 -2.18
C GLU A 35 -7.74 2.74 -3.37
N LEU A 36 -7.72 1.43 -3.13
CA LEU A 36 -7.65 0.41 -4.17
C LEU A 36 -8.86 0.47 -5.10
N LEU A 37 -10.07 0.60 -4.55
CA LEU A 37 -11.29 0.73 -5.37
C LEU A 37 -11.27 1.98 -6.24
N ILE A 38 -10.81 3.12 -5.71
CA ILE A 38 -10.66 4.36 -6.48
C ILE A 38 -9.61 4.16 -7.58
N TYR A 39 -8.45 3.60 -7.26
CA TYR A 39 -7.38 3.34 -8.22
C TYR A 39 -7.84 2.43 -9.37
N VAL A 40 -8.47 1.30 -9.03
CA VAL A 40 -9.00 0.33 -10.00
C VAL A 40 -10.12 0.97 -10.84
N GLY A 41 -10.99 1.75 -10.20
CA GLY A 41 -12.04 2.51 -10.88
C GLY A 41 -11.48 3.47 -11.92
N LEU A 42 -10.51 4.31 -11.56
CA LEU A 42 -9.85 5.24 -12.47
C LEU A 42 -9.14 4.51 -13.61
N TYR A 43 -8.44 3.41 -13.31
CA TYR A 43 -7.78 2.59 -14.32
C TYR A 43 -8.77 2.05 -15.34
N TYR A 44 -9.90 1.49 -14.90
CA TYR A 44 -10.92 0.98 -15.81
C TYR A 44 -11.62 2.09 -16.59
N VAL A 45 -11.86 3.26 -15.99
CA VAL A 45 -12.37 4.43 -16.72
C VAL A 45 -11.45 4.76 -17.88
N LEU A 46 -10.13 4.91 -17.63
CA LEU A 46 -9.14 5.17 -18.68
C LEU A 46 -9.13 4.07 -19.75
N SER A 47 -9.15 2.80 -19.34
CA SER A 47 -9.19 1.65 -20.23
C SER A 47 -10.43 1.63 -21.13
N PHE A 48 -11.60 1.96 -20.57
CA PHE A 48 -12.85 2.03 -21.32
C PHE A 48 -12.87 3.21 -22.28
N THR A 49 -12.38 4.39 -21.88
CA THR A 49 -12.23 5.52 -22.81
C THR A 49 -11.33 5.15 -23.98
N TYR A 50 -10.16 4.55 -23.73
CA TYR A 50 -9.23 4.15 -24.79
C TYR A 50 -9.87 3.15 -25.78
N ARG A 51 -10.63 2.15 -25.27
CA ARG A 51 -11.23 1.10 -26.11
C ARG A 51 -12.47 1.56 -26.88
N PHE A 52 -13.35 2.32 -26.24
CA PHE A 52 -14.69 2.58 -26.75
C PHE A 52 -14.96 4.02 -27.16
N ALA A 53 -14.21 5.00 -26.63
CA ALA A 53 -14.46 6.43 -26.88
C ALA A 53 -13.44 7.07 -27.81
N LEU A 54 -12.18 6.62 -27.82
CA LEU A 54 -11.12 7.25 -28.62
C LEU A 54 -11.09 6.74 -30.07
N ASP A 55 -10.89 7.67 -31.00
CA ASP A 55 -10.61 7.43 -32.41
C ASP A 55 -9.16 6.97 -32.66
N SER A 56 -8.87 6.46 -33.86
CA SER A 56 -7.55 5.88 -34.21
C SER A 56 -6.37 6.83 -34.00
N THR A 57 -6.54 8.12 -34.32
CA THR A 57 -5.53 9.15 -34.12
C THR A 57 -5.32 9.46 -32.64
N GLN A 58 -6.41 9.60 -31.88
CA GLN A 58 -6.37 9.88 -30.44
C GLN A 58 -5.76 8.74 -29.64
N ARG A 59 -5.96 7.48 -30.08
CA ARG A 59 -5.32 6.31 -29.46
C ARG A 59 -3.81 6.37 -29.55
N GLY A 60 -3.25 6.80 -30.70
CA GLY A 60 -1.81 6.98 -30.87
C GLY A 60 -1.23 8.01 -29.90
N GLU A 61 -1.92 9.14 -29.70
CA GLU A 61 -1.52 10.16 -28.72
C GLU A 61 -1.60 9.64 -27.27
N PHE A 62 -2.66 8.88 -26.94
CA PHE A 62 -2.80 8.26 -25.62
C PHE A 62 -1.68 7.25 -25.32
N GLU A 63 -1.27 6.46 -26.32
CA GLU A 63 -0.16 5.52 -26.21
C GLU A 63 1.16 6.25 -25.94
N MET A 64 1.44 7.33 -26.69
CA MET A 64 2.60 8.17 -26.45
C MET A 64 2.62 8.74 -25.03
N LEU A 65 1.48 9.23 -24.54
CA LEU A 65 1.34 9.72 -23.16
C LEU A 65 1.60 8.62 -22.13
N SER A 66 1.08 7.41 -22.34
CA SER A 66 1.28 6.29 -21.42
C SER A 66 2.75 5.88 -21.31
N LEU A 67 3.46 5.85 -22.45
CA LEU A 67 4.90 5.58 -22.50
C LEU A 67 5.71 6.70 -21.85
N PHE A 68 5.29 7.96 -22.01
CA PHE A 68 5.91 9.09 -21.33
C PHE A 68 5.79 8.98 -19.80
N CYS A 69 4.60 8.63 -19.29
CA CYS A 69 4.38 8.41 -17.87
C CYS A 69 5.24 7.24 -17.34
N GLU A 70 5.29 6.12 -18.06
CA GLU A 70 6.10 4.95 -17.68
C GLU A 70 7.58 5.30 -17.52
N ARG A 71 8.14 6.07 -18.47
CA ARG A 71 9.54 6.53 -18.41
C ARG A 71 9.82 7.49 -17.26
N SER A 72 8.80 8.20 -16.79
CA SER A 72 8.93 9.20 -15.73
C SER A 72 8.80 8.60 -14.32
N LEU A 73 8.15 7.43 -14.17
CA LEU A 73 7.95 6.77 -12.88
C LEU A 73 9.24 6.46 -12.10
N PRO A 74 10.34 5.96 -12.72
CA PRO A 74 11.56 5.62 -11.98
C PRO A 74 12.35 6.83 -11.47
N MET A 75 12.01 8.05 -11.94
CA MET A 75 12.75 9.27 -11.58
C MET A 75 12.66 9.60 -10.08
N ILE A 76 11.61 9.13 -9.39
CA ILE A 76 11.39 9.41 -7.97
C ILE A 76 11.71 8.14 -7.16
N PRO A 77 12.74 8.16 -6.28
CA PRO A 77 13.09 7.01 -5.44
C PRO A 77 12.12 6.87 -4.26
N LEU A 78 10.85 6.59 -4.54
CA LEU A 78 9.77 6.52 -3.56
C LEU A 78 10.05 5.48 -2.47
N THR A 79 10.57 4.31 -2.85
CA THR A 79 10.87 3.22 -1.90
C THR A 79 11.88 3.65 -0.84
N PHE A 80 12.90 4.43 -1.23
CA PHE A 80 13.92 4.94 -0.31
C PHE A 80 13.29 5.90 0.69
N ILE A 81 12.59 6.93 0.20
CA ILE A 81 11.95 7.95 1.05
C ILE A 81 10.93 7.33 2.00
N LEU A 82 10.11 6.40 1.49
CA LEU A 82 9.13 5.68 2.29
C LEU A 82 9.81 4.88 3.41
N GLY A 83 10.94 4.23 3.13
CA GLY A 83 11.73 3.50 4.13
C GLY A 83 12.18 4.39 5.29
N PHE A 84 12.76 5.56 5.02
CA PHE A 84 13.14 6.51 6.08
C PHE A 84 11.93 7.00 6.86
N TYR A 85 10.88 7.39 6.14
CA TYR A 85 9.69 7.93 6.77
C TYR A 85 9.03 6.91 7.71
N VAL A 86 8.82 5.67 7.25
CA VAL A 86 8.23 4.60 8.06
C VAL A 86 9.11 4.28 9.27
N THR A 87 10.43 4.19 9.09
CA THR A 87 11.37 3.94 10.20
C THR A 87 11.25 5.01 11.29
N MET A 88 11.19 6.29 10.90
CA MET A 88 11.00 7.40 11.84
C MET A 88 9.66 7.32 12.58
N VAL A 89 8.56 7.04 11.87
CA VAL A 89 7.22 6.94 12.46
C VAL A 89 7.13 5.78 13.45
N VAL A 90 7.67 4.61 13.11
CA VAL A 90 7.67 3.44 13.99
C VAL A 90 8.51 3.69 15.25
N GLY A 91 9.67 4.34 15.12
CA GLY A 91 10.50 4.71 16.27
C GLY A 91 9.74 5.59 17.26
N ARG A 92 9.14 6.69 16.78
CA ARG A 92 8.33 7.59 17.62
C ARG A 92 7.12 6.91 18.24
N TRP A 93 6.46 6.01 17.51
CA TRP A 93 5.32 5.27 18.03
C TRP A 93 5.73 4.39 19.22
N TRP A 94 6.90 3.76 19.16
CA TRP A 94 7.44 2.96 20.26
C TRP A 94 7.84 3.82 21.46
N ASP A 95 8.46 4.97 21.22
CA ASP A 95 8.80 5.92 22.29
C ASP A 95 7.55 6.39 23.03
N VAL A 96 6.45 6.67 22.31
CA VAL A 96 5.17 7.01 22.93
C VAL A 96 4.67 5.87 23.82
N PHE A 97 4.74 4.63 23.35
CA PHE A 97 4.32 3.46 24.11
C PHE A 97 5.15 3.27 25.40
N MET A 98 6.47 3.45 25.33
CA MET A 98 7.38 3.31 26.47
C MET A 98 7.24 4.41 27.52
N ASN A 99 6.80 5.60 27.11
CA ASN A 99 6.59 6.73 28.01
C ASN A 99 5.20 6.73 28.69
N ILE A 100 4.37 5.71 28.46
CA ILE A 100 3.11 5.54 29.20
C ILE A 100 3.48 5.17 30.66
N PRO A 101 3.05 5.95 31.67
CA PRO A 101 3.39 5.68 33.05
C PRO A 101 2.65 4.43 33.56
N TRP A 102 3.37 3.55 34.24
CA TRP A 102 2.83 2.36 34.90
C TRP A 102 2.80 2.60 36.41
N PRO A 103 1.67 2.29 37.09
CA PRO A 103 1.55 2.44 38.55
C PRO A 103 2.34 1.39 39.33
N ASP A 104 2.92 0.39 38.65
CA ASP A 104 3.72 -0.68 39.26
C ASP A 104 5.13 -0.23 39.69
N ARG A 105 5.46 1.06 39.53
CA ARG A 105 6.74 1.68 39.90
C ARG A 105 6.62 2.55 41.14
#